data_AF-A0A820QYY1-F1
#
_entry.id   AF-A0A820QYY1-F1
#
_cell.length_a   1.000
_cell.length_b   1.000
_cell.length_c   1.000
_cell.angle_alpha   90.00
_cell.angle_beta   90.00
_cell.angle_gamma   90.00
#
_symmetry.space_group_name_H-M   'P 1'
#
loop_
_entity.id
_entity.type
_entity.pdbx_description
1 polymer ?
#
loop_
_entity_poly.entity_id
_entity_poly.type
_entity_poly.pdbx_seq_one_letter_code
_entity_poly.pdbx_strand_id
1 'polypeptide(L)'
;MSRSKVLLFLFLIASMIDVCGAINNKLPAIYYGNQGWNMNQIQSFSSWVGKRPIVILLFTDWCNTSMTNLFNYQLNNIWNSGSIPAITWEPFGCGGSSQPGIMKLIQNNSYDTYINQFGNNLKTWLAGSDGTLDNGDDRRAYLRL
;
A
#
# COMPACT_ATOMS: atom_id res chain seq x y z
N MET A 1 -31.51 -3.55 -51.05
CA MET A 1 -30.49 -3.88 -50.03
C MET A 1 -31.02 -5.07 -49.23
N SER A 2 -30.37 -6.23 -49.35
CA SER A 2 -30.91 -7.53 -48.88
C SER A 2 -31.01 -7.59 -47.36
N ARG A 3 -32.16 -8.06 -46.83
CA ARG A 3 -32.44 -8.29 -45.39
C ARG A 3 -31.32 -9.03 -44.65
N SER A 4 -30.54 -9.85 -45.36
CA SER A 4 -29.41 -10.61 -44.81
C SER A 4 -28.24 -9.72 -44.37
N LYS A 5 -27.99 -8.59 -45.06
CA LYS A 5 -26.91 -7.66 -44.68
C LYS A 5 -27.26 -6.82 -43.44
N VAL A 6 -28.55 -6.59 -43.19
CA VAL A 6 -29.03 -5.85 -42.02
C VAL A 6 -28.93 -6.71 -40.74
N LEU A 7 -29.23 -8.02 -40.84
CA LEU A 7 -29.07 -8.94 -39.70
C LEU A 7 -27.61 -9.13 -39.27
N LEU A 8 -26.68 -9.23 -40.24
CA LEU A 8 -25.24 -9.39 -39.92
C LEU A 8 -24.67 -8.15 -39.20
N PHE A 9 -25.14 -6.95 -39.57
CA PHE A 9 -24.71 -5.70 -38.96
C PHE A 9 -25.27 -5.52 -37.53
N LEU A 10 -26.51 -5.98 -37.30
CA LEU A 10 -27.12 -6.02 -35.96
C LEU A 10 -26.42 -7.02 -35.03
N PHE A 11 -25.94 -8.15 -35.55
CA PHE A 11 -25.19 -9.14 -34.77
C PHE A 11 -23.81 -8.61 -34.30
N LEU A 12 -23.13 -7.82 -35.15
CA LEU A 12 -21.83 -7.19 -34.83
C LEU A 12 -21.94 -6.10 -33.76
N ILE A 13 -23.05 -5.34 -33.76
CA ILE A 13 -23.33 -4.34 -32.72
C ILE A 13 -23.75 -5.03 -31.40
N ALA A 14 -24.48 -6.15 -31.47
CA ALA A 14 -24.86 -6.93 -30.30
C ALA A 14 -23.67 -7.62 -29.59
N SER A 15 -22.57 -7.89 -30.30
CA SER A 15 -21.32 -8.38 -29.69
C SER A 15 -20.48 -7.30 -29.00
N MET A 16 -20.88 -6.02 -29.08
CA MET A 16 -20.24 -4.91 -28.35
C MET A 16 -21.00 -4.50 -27.09
N ILE A 17 -22.05 -5.25 -26.71
CA ILE A 17 -22.83 -4.98 -25.51
C ILE A 17 -22.07 -5.52 -24.30
N ASP A 18 -21.47 -4.56 -23.59
CA ASP A 18 -21.14 -4.58 -22.17
C ASP A 18 -20.23 -5.70 -21.65
N VAL A 19 -18.93 -5.52 -21.85
CA VAL A 19 -17.98 -5.79 -20.74
C VAL A 19 -17.92 -4.54 -19.85
N CYS A 20 -19.07 -4.04 -19.41
CA CYS A 20 -19.11 -3.23 -18.20
C CYS A 20 -18.96 -4.23 -17.05
N GLY A 21 -17.74 -4.72 -16.85
CA GLY A 21 -17.41 -5.45 -15.64
C GLY A 21 -17.78 -4.56 -14.47
N ALA A 22 -18.64 -5.06 -13.57
CA ALA A 22 -19.03 -4.33 -12.37
C ALA A 22 -17.79 -3.66 -11.76
N ILE A 23 -17.87 -2.35 -11.51
CA ILE A 23 -16.79 -1.59 -10.89
C ILE A 23 -16.41 -2.33 -9.61
N ASN A 24 -15.29 -3.05 -9.65
CA ASN A 24 -14.91 -3.91 -8.55
C ASN A 24 -14.23 -3.02 -7.51
N ASN A 25 -15.04 -2.44 -6.63
CA ASN A 25 -14.61 -1.56 -5.54
C ASN A 25 -13.73 -2.27 -4.49
N LYS A 26 -13.35 -3.54 -4.70
CA LYS A 26 -12.49 -4.29 -3.80
C LYS A 26 -11.04 -4.10 -4.21
N LEU A 27 -10.26 -3.52 -3.30
CA LEU A 27 -8.81 -3.41 -3.44
C LEU A 27 -8.18 -4.72 -2.93
N PRO A 28 -7.66 -5.61 -3.80
CA PRO A 28 -7.00 -6.82 -3.35
C PRO A 28 -5.74 -6.44 -2.57
N ALA A 29 -5.67 -6.93 -1.34
CA ALA A 29 -4.55 -6.73 -0.43
C ALA A 29 -3.84 -8.07 -0.16
N ILE A 30 -2.53 -8.03 0.03
CA ILE A 30 -1.76 -9.22 0.42
C ILE A 30 -0.71 -8.87 1.46
N TYR A 31 -0.47 -9.78 2.40
CA TYR A 31 0.77 -9.86 3.15
C TYR A 31 1.56 -11.07 2.65
N TYR A 32 2.82 -10.85 2.28
CA TYR A 32 3.66 -11.88 1.66
C TYR A 32 4.96 -12.17 2.44
N GLY A 33 5.07 -11.65 3.67
CA GLY A 33 6.16 -12.03 4.59
C GLY A 33 7.49 -11.29 4.44
N ASN A 34 7.71 -10.48 3.39
CA ASN A 34 9.01 -9.82 3.18
C ASN A 34 8.99 -8.30 3.36
N GLN A 35 7.92 -7.71 3.92
CA GLN A 35 7.90 -6.30 4.34
C GLN A 35 8.32 -5.26 3.26
N GLY A 36 8.17 -5.56 1.97
CA GLY A 36 8.63 -4.67 0.89
C GLY A 36 10.07 -4.90 0.42
N TRP A 37 10.77 -5.93 0.91
CA TRP A 37 12.15 -6.25 0.50
C TRP A 37 12.25 -7.09 -0.78
N ASN A 38 11.37 -8.09 -0.93
CA ASN A 38 11.45 -9.06 -2.03
C ASN A 38 10.26 -8.94 -2.99
N MET A 39 10.18 -7.82 -3.69
CA MET A 39 9.05 -7.52 -4.59
C MET A 39 8.95 -8.46 -5.80
N ASN A 40 10.01 -9.21 -6.11
CA ASN A 40 9.97 -10.25 -7.15
C ASN A 40 8.95 -11.35 -6.83
N GLN A 41 8.75 -11.69 -5.54
CA GLN A 41 7.71 -12.65 -5.16
C GLN A 41 6.30 -12.15 -5.48
N ILE A 42 6.06 -10.84 -5.33
CA ILE A 42 4.79 -10.22 -5.72
C ILE A 42 4.62 -10.24 -7.24
N GLN A 43 5.69 -10.02 -8.00
CA GLN A 43 5.64 -10.13 -9.47
C GLN A 43 5.29 -11.56 -9.89
N SER A 44 5.96 -12.57 -9.33
CA SER A 44 5.66 -13.98 -9.60
C SER A 44 4.22 -14.36 -9.21
N PHE A 45 3.76 -13.93 -8.03
CA PHE A 45 2.37 -14.13 -7.60
C PHE A 45 1.38 -13.46 -8.56
N SER A 46 1.68 -12.23 -9.00
CA SER A 46 0.84 -11.49 -9.93
C SER A 46 0.75 -12.17 -11.29
N SER A 47 1.86 -12.75 -11.79
CA SER A 47 1.89 -13.55 -13.01
C SER A 47 1.07 -14.83 -12.87
N TRP A 48 1.12 -15.49 -11.71
CA TRP A 48 0.37 -16.72 -11.46
C TRP A 48 -1.15 -16.49 -11.38
N VAL A 49 -1.58 -15.45 -10.66
CA VAL A 49 -3.01 -15.11 -10.47
C VAL A 49 -3.58 -14.30 -11.64
N GLY A 50 -2.71 -13.76 -12.51
CA GLY A 50 -3.09 -12.86 -13.59
C GLY A 50 -3.58 -11.48 -13.11
N LYS A 51 -3.33 -11.15 -11.83
CA LYS A 51 -3.73 -9.88 -11.20
C LYS A 51 -2.68 -9.42 -10.20
N ARG A 52 -2.37 -8.12 -10.23
CA ARG A 52 -1.49 -7.48 -9.26
C ARG A 52 -2.26 -7.10 -7.98
N PRO A 53 -1.73 -7.38 -6.78
CA PRO A 53 -2.26 -6.83 -5.54
C PRO A 53 -2.18 -5.30 -5.56
N ILE A 54 -3.29 -4.63 -5.26
CA ILE A 54 -3.31 -3.15 -5.19
C ILE A 54 -2.70 -2.67 -3.88
N VAL A 55 -2.90 -3.42 -2.79
CA VAL A 55 -2.38 -3.09 -1.46
C VAL A 55 -1.41 -4.16 -1.00
N ILE A 56 -0.28 -3.74 -0.43
CA ILE A 56 0.71 -4.63 0.18
C ILE A 56 0.82 -4.28 1.65
N LEU A 57 0.48 -5.24 2.51
CA LEU A 57 0.67 -5.11 3.95
C LEU A 57 2.14 -5.26 4.30
N LEU A 58 2.57 -4.44 5.23
CA LEU A 58 3.85 -4.55 5.94
C LEU A 58 3.64 -4.20 7.41
N PHE A 59 4.63 -4.56 8.22
CA PHE A 59 4.67 -4.36 9.66
C PHE A 59 5.92 -3.56 10.02
N THR A 60 5.77 -2.64 10.95
CA THR A 60 6.87 -1.86 11.54
C THR A 60 6.68 -1.79 13.04
N ASP A 61 7.78 -1.85 13.78
CA ASP A 61 7.77 -1.73 15.24
C ASP A 61 8.07 -0.28 15.68
N TRP A 62 8.38 -0.08 16.98
CA TRP A 62 8.73 1.23 17.55
C TRP A 62 10.25 1.45 17.63
N CYS A 63 11.01 0.83 16.73
CA CYS A 63 12.46 1.00 16.66
C CYS A 63 12.91 1.94 15.56
N ASN A 64 13.91 2.77 15.89
CA ASN A 64 14.49 3.72 14.94
C ASN A 64 15.04 3.03 13.67
N THR A 65 15.65 1.85 13.80
CA THR A 65 16.14 1.09 12.64
C THR A 65 15.01 0.64 11.73
N SER A 66 13.88 0.19 12.29
CA SER A 66 12.69 -0.18 11.52
C SER A 66 12.09 1.04 10.82
N MET A 67 11.99 2.18 11.52
CA MET A 67 11.56 3.44 10.92
C MET A 67 12.47 3.88 9.76
N THR A 68 13.80 3.82 9.93
CA THR A 68 14.75 4.13 8.86
C THR A 68 14.55 3.22 7.66
N ASN A 69 14.41 1.92 7.87
CA ASN A 69 14.19 0.95 6.80
C ASN A 69 12.87 1.18 6.06
N LEU A 70 11.82 1.51 6.81
CA LEU A 70 10.49 1.77 6.30
C LEU A 70 10.51 2.89 5.26
N PHE A 71 11.02 4.05 5.66
CA PHE A 71 10.98 5.26 4.82
C PHE A 71 12.06 5.28 3.73
N ASN A 72 13.24 4.69 3.98
CA ASN A 72 14.30 4.71 2.98
C ASN A 72 14.09 3.67 1.88
N TYR A 73 13.51 2.50 2.20
CA TYR A 73 13.47 1.36 1.28
C TYR A 73 12.07 0.79 1.09
N GLN A 74 11.42 0.34 2.16
CA GLN A 74 10.26 -0.55 2.05
C GLN A 74 9.06 0.13 1.37
N LEU A 75 8.75 1.38 1.77
CA LEU A 75 7.67 2.14 1.15
C LEU A 75 7.93 2.44 -0.32
N ASN A 76 9.16 2.80 -0.67
CA ASN A 76 9.56 3.08 -2.05
C ASN A 76 9.50 1.81 -2.92
N ASN A 77 9.95 0.67 -2.41
CA ASN A 77 9.88 -0.60 -3.13
C ASN A 77 8.42 -0.99 -3.45
N ILE A 78 7.52 -0.81 -2.48
CA ILE A 78 6.09 -1.09 -2.68
C ILE A 78 5.48 -0.10 -3.67
N TRP A 79 5.72 1.20 -3.49
CA TRP A 79 5.19 2.24 -4.37
C TRP A 79 5.66 2.07 -5.81
N ASN A 80 6.95 1.82 -6.02
CA ASN A 80 7.55 1.63 -7.34
C ASN A 80 7.05 0.35 -8.05
N SER A 81 6.47 -0.61 -7.30
CA SER A 81 5.78 -1.76 -7.89
C SER A 81 4.35 -1.45 -8.38
N GLY A 82 3.88 -0.21 -8.19
CA GLY A 82 2.54 0.26 -8.51
C GLY A 82 1.48 -0.08 -7.44
N SER A 83 1.90 -0.59 -6.28
CA SER A 83 1.02 -0.96 -5.17
C SER A 83 1.07 0.11 -4.06
N ILE A 84 0.02 0.15 -3.24
CA ILE A 84 -0.11 1.06 -2.11
C ILE A 84 0.32 0.32 -0.83
N PRO A 85 1.28 0.85 -0.04
CA PRO A 85 1.63 0.24 1.24
C PRO A 85 0.50 0.38 2.26
N ALA A 86 0.22 -0.71 2.98
CA ALA A 86 -0.57 -0.70 4.21
C ALA A 86 0.36 -0.97 5.39
N ILE A 87 0.69 0.09 6.14
CA ILE A 87 1.63 0.08 7.26
C ILE A 87 0.87 -0.37 8.51
N THR A 88 1.24 -1.54 9.03
CA THR A 88 0.78 -1.98 10.36
C THR A 88 1.79 -1.56 11.40
N TRP A 89 1.32 -0.84 12.41
CA TRP A 89 2.16 -0.47 13.54
C TRP A 89 2.06 -1.52 14.64
N GLU A 90 3.19 -2.10 15.00
CA GLU A 90 3.29 -3.01 16.13
C GLU A 90 3.96 -2.27 17.29
N PRO A 91 3.25 -1.95 18.39
CA PRO A 91 3.79 -1.14 19.48
C PRO A 91 4.72 -1.97 20.40
N PHE A 92 5.66 -2.70 19.79
CA PHE A 92 6.70 -3.45 20.47
C PHE A 92 7.93 -2.57 20.64
N GLY A 93 8.47 -2.53 21.86
CA GLY A 93 9.74 -1.88 22.16
C GLY A 93 10.94 -2.66 21.61
N CYS A 94 12.06 -1.97 21.45
CA CYS A 94 13.27 -2.58 20.92
C CYS A 94 13.88 -3.60 21.88
N GLY A 95 14.28 -4.76 21.35
CA GLY A 95 15.04 -5.76 22.09
C GLY A 95 14.21 -6.63 23.03
N GLY A 96 12.88 -6.68 22.90
CA GLY A 96 12.03 -7.66 23.61
C GLY A 96 11.99 -7.51 25.13
N SER A 97 12.45 -6.36 25.66
CA SER A 97 12.41 -6.09 27.09
C SER A 97 10.99 -5.78 27.53
N SER A 98 10.62 -6.27 28.73
CA SER A 98 9.35 -5.92 29.36
C SER A 98 9.29 -4.40 29.52
N GLN A 99 8.35 -3.77 28.81
CA GLN A 99 8.12 -2.35 28.95
C GLN A 99 7.37 -2.08 30.27
N PRO A 100 7.56 -0.90 30.89
CA PRO A 100 6.62 -0.45 31.90
C PRO A 100 5.21 -0.37 31.30
N GLY A 101 4.17 -0.55 32.11
CA GLY A 101 2.78 -0.49 31.62
C GLY A 101 2.49 0.82 30.88
N ILE A 102 1.59 0.75 29.87
CA ILE A 102 1.34 1.84 28.91
C ILE A 102 1.09 3.22 29.55
N MET A 103 0.40 3.26 30.69
CA MET A 103 0.13 4.52 31.40
C MET A 103 1.42 5.25 31.83
N LYS A 104 2.45 4.52 32.27
CA LYS A 104 3.74 5.10 32.67
C LYS A 104 4.52 5.60 31.45
N LEU A 105 4.42 4.90 30.32
CA LEU A 105 5.03 5.33 29.06
C LEU A 105 4.41 6.64 28.57
N ILE A 106 3.08 6.76 28.66
CA ILE A 106 2.34 7.98 28.30
C ILE A 106 2.71 9.13 29.25
N GLN A 107 2.66 8.91 30.57
CA GLN A 107 2.99 9.96 31.55
C GLN A 107 4.41 10.50 31.39
N ASN A 108 5.34 9.67 30.93
CA ASN A 108 6.73 10.04 30.71
C ASN A 108 7.01 10.52 29.27
N ASN A 109 6.00 10.64 28.40
CA ASN A 109 6.15 11.00 26.98
C ASN A 109 7.19 10.13 26.25
N SER A 110 7.30 8.84 26.63
CA SER A 110 8.43 7.98 26.27
C SER A 110 8.56 7.72 24.76
N TYR A 111 7.49 7.96 23.99
CA TYR A 111 7.44 7.71 22.55
C TYR A 111 6.96 8.92 21.74
N ASP A 112 6.74 10.08 22.36
CA ASP A 112 6.25 11.28 21.66
C ASP A 112 7.21 11.71 20.56
N THR A 113 8.51 11.70 20.84
CA THR A 113 9.55 12.00 19.84
C THR A 113 9.48 11.02 18.67
N TYR A 114 9.31 9.73 18.95
CA TYR A 114 9.20 8.70 17.91
C TYR A 114 7.96 8.90 17.04
N ILE A 115 6.79 9.10 17.66
CA ILE A 115 5.51 9.30 16.96
C ILE A 115 5.58 10.57 16.10
N ASN A 116 6.14 11.67 16.63
CA ASN A 116 6.31 12.91 15.87
C ASN A 116 7.27 12.73 14.68
N GLN A 117 8.38 12.02 14.89
CA GLN A 117 9.33 11.75 13.81
C GLN A 117 8.72 10.85 12.73
N PHE A 118 7.98 9.81 13.13
CA PHE A 118 7.25 8.95 12.21
C PHE A 118 6.24 9.75 11.37
N GLY A 119 5.45 10.62 12.01
CA GLY A 119 4.50 11.50 11.34
C GLY A 119 5.17 12.45 10.33
N ASN A 120 6.30 13.06 10.71
CA ASN A 120 7.07 13.92 9.82
C ASN A 120 7.63 13.15 8.62
N ASN A 121 8.23 11.98 8.85
CA ASN A 121 8.75 11.14 7.78
C ASN A 121 7.64 10.67 6.83
N LEU A 122 6.47 10.31 7.37
CA LEU A 122 5.31 9.94 6.57
C LEU A 122 4.82 11.12 5.75
N LYS A 123 4.73 12.32 6.32
CA LYS A 123 4.35 13.53 5.61
C LYS A 123 5.30 13.81 4.44
N THR A 124 6.62 13.74 4.67
CA THR A 124 7.64 13.92 3.63
C THR A 124 7.53 12.85 2.55
N TRP A 125 7.29 11.60 2.92
CA TRP A 125 7.13 10.52 1.94
C TRP A 125 5.83 10.66 1.13
N LEU A 126 4.74 11.12 1.74
CA LEU A 126 3.47 11.35 1.06
C LEU A 126 3.56 12.47 0.03
N ALA A 127 4.35 13.51 0.28
CA ALA A 127 4.56 14.66 -0.61
C ALA A 127 5.35 14.33 -1.91
N GLY A 128 5.39 13.06 -2.31
CA GLY A 128 5.90 12.69 -3.62
C GLY A 128 7.39 12.94 -3.82
N SER A 129 7.72 13.30 -5.06
CA SER A 129 9.07 13.59 -5.53
C SER A 129 9.40 15.08 -5.47
N ASP A 130 8.40 15.95 -5.56
CA ASP A 130 8.59 17.39 -5.51
C ASP A 130 8.57 17.98 -4.08
N GLY A 131 8.15 17.18 -3.10
CA GLY A 131 8.12 17.54 -1.69
C GLY A 131 6.95 18.45 -1.30
N THR A 132 5.98 18.65 -2.19
CA THR A 132 4.77 19.46 -1.97
C THR A 132 3.57 18.53 -1.83
N LEU A 133 2.70 18.81 -0.84
CA LEU A 133 1.46 18.07 -0.67
C LEU A 133 0.33 18.68 -1.49
N ASP A 134 -0.73 17.88 -1.68
CA ASP A 134 -1.99 18.26 -2.31
C ASP A 134 -1.83 18.61 -3.80
N ASN A 135 -0.97 17.85 -4.48
CA ASN A 135 -0.63 18.02 -5.89
C ASN A 135 -0.81 16.70 -6.69
N GLY A 136 -0.23 16.62 -7.89
CA GLY A 136 -0.39 15.46 -8.78
C GLY A 136 0.51 14.26 -8.48
N ASP A 137 1.56 14.38 -7.65
CA ASP A 137 2.54 13.32 -7.41
C ASP A 137 2.51 12.73 -6.00
N ASP A 138 1.54 13.15 -5.18
CA ASP A 138 1.30 12.61 -3.85
C ASP A 138 1.21 11.08 -3.83
N ARG A 139 2.02 10.50 -2.94
CA ARG A 139 1.96 9.06 -2.63
C ARG A 139 0.79 8.78 -1.70
N ARG A 140 0.40 7.50 -1.62
CA ARG A 140 -0.65 7.04 -0.72
C ARG A 140 -0.15 5.91 0.15
N ALA A 141 -0.63 5.87 1.39
CA ALA A 141 -0.44 4.75 2.31
C ALA A 141 -1.71 4.54 3.13
N TYR A 142 -1.98 3.30 3.53
CA TYR A 142 -2.95 2.99 4.57
C TYR A 142 -2.21 2.78 5.89
N LEU A 143 -2.76 3.30 6.98
CA LEU A 143 -2.22 3.10 8.32
C LEU A 143 -3.16 2.18 9.11
N ARG A 144 -2.62 1.10 9.68
CA ARG A 144 -3.30 0.16 10.56
C ARG A 144 -2.63 0.22 11.93
N LEU A 145 -3.31 0.87 12.88
CA LEU A 145 -2.86 1.14 14.24
C LEU A 145 -3.38 0.10 15.23
#